data_AF-A0A090WN17-F1
#
_entry.id   AF-A0A090WN17-F1
#
_cell.length_a   1.000
_cell.length_b   1.000
_cell.length_c   1.000
_cell.angle_alpha   90.00
_cell.angle_beta   90.00
_cell.angle_gamma   90.00
#
_symmetry.space_group_name_H-M   'P 1'
#
loop_
_entity.id
_entity.type
_entity.pdbx_description
1 polymer ?
#
loop_
_entity_poly.entity_id
_entity_poly.type
_entity_poly.pdbx_seq_one_letter_code
_entity_poly.pdbx_strand_id
1 'polypeptide(L)'
;MKLEVIKSLFLKHKELRLSHRYITNNHIKPLLENLEKEIAIEVIGASVLDESIYGLKIGQGEKRILMWSQMHGNESTTTKAIFDLLNSLLDKDSNLNHILENCTLYIIPILNPDGANAYTRINANQVDLNRDAQNLTQPESKVLRDVFTKFKPHFCYNLHGAAYYF
;
A
#
# COMPACT_ATOMS: atom_id res chain seq x y z
N MET A 1 7.47 -21.37 -9.15
CA MET A 1 6.13 -21.14 -9.75
C MET A 1 6.29 -21.01 -11.26
N LYS A 2 5.48 -21.69 -12.08
CA LYS A 2 5.57 -21.62 -13.56
C LYS A 2 4.94 -20.30 -14.06
N LEU A 3 5.51 -19.68 -15.10
CA LEU A 3 5.06 -18.39 -15.64
C LEU A 3 3.54 -18.32 -15.91
N GLU A 4 2.96 -19.38 -16.46
CA GLU A 4 1.53 -19.44 -16.78
C GLU A 4 0.64 -19.38 -15.54
N VAL A 5 1.10 -19.89 -14.40
CA VAL A 5 0.38 -19.77 -13.12
C VAL A 5 0.35 -18.31 -12.67
N ILE A 6 1.49 -17.60 -12.80
CA ILE A 6 1.58 -16.18 -12.43
C ILE A 6 0.67 -15.33 -13.33
N LYS A 7 0.68 -15.57 -14.63
CA LYS A 7 -0.21 -14.89 -15.58
C LYS A 7 -1.67 -15.16 -15.25
N SER A 8 -2.04 -16.40 -14.97
CA SER A 8 -3.42 -16.78 -14.62
C SER A 8 -3.87 -16.10 -13.33
N LEU A 9 -3.03 -16.10 -12.28
CA LEU A 9 -3.30 -15.37 -11.04
C LEU A 9 -3.51 -13.88 -11.29
N PHE A 10 -2.61 -13.25 -12.07
CA PHE A 10 -2.74 -11.84 -12.41
C PHE A 10 -4.05 -11.55 -13.16
N LEU A 11 -4.35 -12.29 -14.23
CA LEU A 11 -5.56 -12.07 -15.03
C LEU A 11 -6.85 -12.29 -14.23
N LYS A 12 -6.85 -13.22 -13.27
CA LYS A 12 -8.00 -13.51 -12.42
C LYS A 12 -8.24 -12.45 -11.34
N HIS A 13 -7.18 -11.92 -10.74
CA HIS A 13 -7.27 -11.08 -9.54
C HIS A 13 -7.03 -9.59 -9.77
N LYS A 14 -6.77 -9.19 -11.01
CA LYS A 14 -6.57 -7.78 -11.36
C LYS A 14 -7.76 -6.92 -10.95
N GLU A 15 -7.51 -5.88 -10.16
CA GLU A 15 -8.53 -4.90 -9.77
C GLU A 15 -8.79 -3.91 -10.90
N LEU A 16 -9.91 -4.10 -11.60
CA LEU A 16 -10.27 -3.28 -12.76
C LEU A 16 -10.78 -1.89 -12.39
N ARG A 17 -11.26 -1.68 -11.15
CA ARG A 17 -11.74 -0.37 -10.68
C ARG A 17 -10.60 0.63 -10.48
N LEU A 18 -9.38 0.16 -10.23
CA LEU A 18 -8.19 1.00 -10.18
C LEU A 18 -7.56 1.13 -11.57
N SER A 19 -8.26 1.83 -12.45
CA SER A 19 -7.80 2.16 -13.79
C SER A 19 -7.05 3.50 -13.81
N HIS A 20 -6.30 3.74 -14.88
CA HIS A 20 -5.55 4.99 -15.11
C HIS A 20 -4.32 5.23 -14.20
N ARG A 21 -3.72 6.41 -14.33
CA ARG A 21 -2.49 6.82 -13.64
C ARG A 21 -2.74 7.53 -12.31
N TYR A 22 -3.94 8.05 -12.08
CA TYR A 22 -4.29 8.78 -10.86
C TYR A 22 -5.02 7.83 -9.91
N ILE A 23 -4.43 7.56 -8.75
CA ILE A 23 -5.04 6.72 -7.71
C ILE A 23 -4.90 7.48 -6.39
N THR A 24 -6.03 7.67 -5.72
CA THR A 24 -6.17 8.47 -4.49
C THR A 24 -7.05 7.73 -3.49
N ASN A 25 -7.20 8.29 -2.29
CA ASN A 25 -8.09 7.74 -1.27
C ASN A 25 -9.53 7.52 -1.78
N ASN A 26 -10.06 8.43 -2.61
CA ASN A 26 -11.40 8.29 -3.20
C ASN A 26 -11.55 7.03 -4.06
N HIS A 27 -10.47 6.60 -4.72
CA HIS A 27 -10.48 5.41 -5.57
C HIS A 27 -10.40 4.12 -4.74
N ILE A 28 -9.60 4.13 -3.67
CA ILE A 28 -9.38 2.92 -2.86
C ILE A 28 -10.44 2.72 -1.78
N LYS A 29 -11.11 3.77 -1.31
CA LYS A 29 -12.07 3.68 -0.20
C LYS A 29 -13.19 2.65 -0.44
N PRO A 30 -13.86 2.59 -1.62
CA PRO A 30 -14.84 1.54 -1.89
C PRO A 30 -14.24 0.12 -1.87
N LEU A 31 -12.95 -0.02 -2.16
CA LEU A 31 -12.25 -1.31 -2.08
C LEU A 31 -11.97 -1.68 -0.63
N LEU A 32 -11.53 -0.71 0.18
CA LEU A 32 -11.31 -0.90 1.60
C LEU A 32 -12.60 -1.37 2.28
N GLU A 33 -13.73 -0.70 2.03
CA GLU A 33 -15.05 -1.08 2.58
C GLU A 33 -15.46 -2.52 2.23
N ASN A 34 -15.09 -3.02 1.04
CA ASN A 34 -15.34 -4.42 0.67
C ASN A 34 -14.41 -5.39 1.42
N LEU A 35 -13.18 -4.97 1.69
CA LEU A 35 -12.14 -5.77 2.33
C LEU A 35 -12.26 -5.80 3.87
N GLU A 36 -12.95 -4.86 4.50
CA GLU A 36 -13.12 -4.78 5.96
C GLU A 36 -13.69 -6.07 6.59
N LYS A 37 -14.38 -6.91 5.80
CA LYS A 37 -14.91 -8.20 6.26
C LYS A 37 -13.84 -9.30 6.39
N GLU A 38 -12.72 -9.14 5.70
CA GLU A 38 -11.69 -10.18 5.56
C GLU A 38 -10.35 -9.78 6.18
N ILE A 39 -10.07 -8.48 6.29
CA ILE A 39 -8.81 -7.96 6.82
C ILE A 39 -9.04 -6.81 7.80
N ALA A 40 -8.08 -6.60 8.70
CA ALA A 40 -8.13 -5.45 9.60
C ALA A 40 -7.69 -4.19 8.85
N ILE A 41 -8.52 -3.16 8.88
CA ILE A 41 -8.27 -1.84 8.26
C ILE A 41 -8.40 -0.77 9.33
N GLU A 42 -7.46 0.16 9.37
CA GLU A 42 -7.45 1.27 10.32
C GLU A 42 -6.94 2.56 9.67
N VAL A 43 -7.41 3.70 10.18
CA VAL A 43 -6.79 5.00 9.90
C VAL A 43 -5.65 5.19 10.88
N ILE A 44 -4.43 5.26 10.37
CA ILE A 44 -3.18 5.27 11.16
C ILE A 44 -2.60 6.67 11.35
N GLY A 45 -3.23 7.68 10.75
CA GLY A 45 -2.85 9.08 10.84
C GLY A 45 -3.45 9.89 9.71
N ALA A 46 -2.98 11.12 9.58
CA ALA A 46 -3.38 12.04 8.52
C ALA A 46 -2.16 12.71 7.89
N SER A 47 -2.29 13.14 6.65
CA SER A 47 -1.29 13.93 5.92
C SER A 47 -1.25 15.39 6.38
N VAL A 48 -0.49 16.22 5.67
CA VAL A 48 -0.42 17.68 5.92
C VAL A 48 -1.77 18.35 5.71
N LEU A 49 -2.55 17.92 4.72
CA LEU A 49 -3.89 18.47 4.43
C LEU A 49 -5.03 17.68 5.09
N ASP A 50 -4.74 16.97 6.18
CA ASP A 50 -5.70 16.16 6.95
C ASP A 50 -6.37 15.01 6.16
N GLU A 51 -5.75 14.53 5.08
CA GLU A 51 -6.20 13.34 4.35
C GLU A 51 -5.81 12.07 5.11
N SER A 52 -6.74 11.12 5.23
CA SER A 52 -6.51 9.88 5.98
C SER A 52 -5.41 9.02 5.37
N ILE A 53 -4.55 8.48 6.23
CA ILE A 53 -3.57 7.45 5.85
C ILE A 53 -4.09 6.12 6.40
N TYR A 54 -4.28 5.14 5.51
CA TYR A 54 -4.85 3.83 5.85
C TYR A 54 -3.74 2.79 6.07
N GLY A 55 -3.90 1.96 7.10
CA GLY A 55 -3.15 0.74 7.35
C GLY A 55 -4.03 -0.49 7.18
N LEU A 56 -3.51 -1.50 6.49
CA LEU A 56 -4.15 -2.81 6.33
C LEU A 56 -3.30 -3.88 7.01
N LYS A 57 -3.93 -4.82 7.71
CA LYS A 57 -3.24 -5.96 8.29
C LYS A 57 -3.94 -7.27 7.92
N ILE A 58 -3.16 -8.21 7.38
CA ILE A 58 -3.63 -9.54 6.94
C ILE A 58 -2.59 -10.61 7.28
N GLY A 59 -3.07 -11.82 7.59
CA GLY A 59 -2.23 -12.97 7.91
C GLY A 59 -1.79 -13.02 9.37
N GLN A 60 -1.34 -14.19 9.79
CA GLN A 60 -1.10 -14.53 11.20
C GLN A 60 0.27 -15.17 11.45
N GLY A 61 1.11 -15.27 10.42
CA GLY A 61 2.40 -15.91 10.55
C GLY A 61 3.49 -15.03 11.16
N GLU A 62 4.54 -15.68 11.64
CA GLU A 62 5.59 -15.02 12.41
C GLU A 62 6.42 -14.02 11.58
N LYS A 63 6.47 -14.19 10.25
CA LYS A 63 7.24 -13.29 9.37
C LYS A 63 6.46 -11.99 9.14
N ARG A 64 6.81 -10.96 9.90
CA ARG A 64 6.22 -9.62 9.77
C ARG A 64 6.83 -8.85 8.59
N ILE A 65 5.99 -8.43 7.65
CA ILE A 65 6.40 -7.69 6.46
C ILE A 65 5.63 -6.37 6.40
N LEU A 66 6.36 -5.26 6.39
CA LEU A 66 5.79 -3.92 6.19
C LEU A 66 5.94 -3.51 4.73
N MET A 67 4.85 -3.08 4.11
CA MET A 67 4.81 -2.63 2.72
C MET A 67 4.15 -1.26 2.65
N TRP A 68 4.66 -0.36 1.83
CA TRP A 68 3.97 0.90 1.54
C TRP A 68 4.18 1.32 0.10
N SER A 69 3.19 2.05 -0.44
CA SER A 69 3.23 2.61 -1.79
C SER A 69 2.83 4.08 -1.79
N GLN A 70 3.04 4.73 -2.94
CA GLN A 70 2.72 6.14 -3.15
C GLN A 70 3.29 7.05 -2.04
N MET A 71 4.53 6.82 -1.60
CA MET A 71 5.24 7.84 -0.82
C MET A 71 5.60 9.04 -1.72
N HIS A 72 5.85 8.76 -3.00
CA HIS A 72 5.71 9.72 -4.07
C HIS A 72 4.30 9.59 -4.63
N GLY A 73 3.48 10.62 -4.48
CA GLY A 73 2.05 10.54 -4.78
C GLY A 73 1.73 10.19 -6.24
N ASN A 74 2.60 10.58 -7.17
CA ASN A 74 2.45 10.30 -8.61
C ASN A 74 2.83 8.87 -9.05
N GLU A 75 3.29 8.00 -8.15
CA GLU A 75 3.74 6.64 -8.46
C GLU A 75 2.68 5.56 -8.12
N SER A 76 1.51 5.65 -8.76
CA SER A 76 0.33 4.83 -8.41
C SER A 76 0.36 3.36 -8.85
N THR A 77 1.32 2.96 -9.67
CA THR A 77 1.39 1.59 -10.22
C THR A 77 1.45 0.52 -9.13
N THR A 78 2.17 0.79 -8.06
CA THR A 78 2.35 -0.19 -6.97
C THR A 78 1.14 -0.25 -6.04
N THR A 79 0.40 0.84 -5.86
CA THR A 79 -0.90 0.80 -5.16
C THR A 79 -1.87 -0.14 -5.88
N LYS A 80 -1.91 -0.11 -7.22
CA LYS A 80 -2.73 -1.07 -7.99
C LYS A 80 -2.27 -2.51 -7.77
N ALA A 81 -0.97 -2.75 -7.83
CA ALA A 81 -0.41 -4.09 -7.60
C ALA A 81 -0.70 -4.62 -6.17
N ILE A 82 -0.80 -3.74 -5.17
CA ILE A 82 -1.23 -4.13 -3.82
C ILE A 82 -2.66 -4.69 -3.84
N PHE A 83 -3.60 -4.06 -4.54
CA PHE A 83 -4.97 -4.56 -4.62
C PHE A 83 -5.07 -5.86 -5.42
N ASP A 84 -4.29 -6.02 -6.50
CA ASP A 84 -4.17 -7.30 -7.22
C ASP A 84 -3.63 -8.42 -6.31
N LEU A 85 -2.65 -8.09 -5.46
CA LEU A 85 -2.08 -9.01 -4.48
C LEU A 85 -3.10 -9.37 -3.40
N LEU A 86 -3.82 -8.40 -2.83
CA LEU A 86 -4.85 -8.64 -1.83
C LEU A 86 -5.94 -9.56 -2.38
N ASN A 87 -6.44 -9.28 -3.59
CA ASN A 87 -7.41 -10.14 -4.27
C ASN A 87 -6.88 -11.57 -4.46
N SER A 88 -5.60 -11.71 -4.82
CA SER A 88 -4.97 -13.03 -4.97
C SER A 88 -4.83 -13.77 -3.63
N LEU A 89 -4.46 -13.07 -2.55
CA LEU A 89 -4.25 -13.67 -1.24
C LEU A 89 -5.56 -14.06 -0.54
N LEU A 90 -6.65 -13.36 -0.84
CA LEU A 90 -7.97 -13.60 -0.26
C LEU A 90 -8.79 -14.63 -1.05
N ASP A 91 -8.46 -14.87 -2.32
CA ASP A 91 -9.07 -15.96 -3.07
C ASP A 91 -8.65 -17.32 -2.51
N LYS A 92 -9.62 -18.07 -1.98
CA LYS A 92 -9.42 -19.41 -1.43
C LYS A 92 -8.91 -20.42 -2.45
N ASP A 93 -9.17 -20.18 -3.75
CA ASP A 93 -8.74 -21.04 -4.85
C ASP A 93 -7.33 -20.69 -5.38
N SER A 94 -6.70 -19.63 -4.85
CA SER A 94 -5.37 -19.17 -5.29
C SER A 94 -4.22 -20.09 -4.86
N ASN A 95 -4.47 -20.95 -3.87
CA ASN A 95 -3.45 -21.76 -3.19
C ASN A 95 -2.32 -20.92 -2.54
N LEU A 96 -2.62 -19.67 -2.16
CA LEU A 96 -1.66 -18.76 -1.52
C LEU A 96 -1.82 -18.69 0.01
N ASN A 97 -2.73 -19.46 0.61
CA ASN A 97 -2.99 -19.44 2.07
C ASN A 97 -1.72 -19.64 2.91
N HIS A 98 -0.79 -20.48 2.44
CA HIS A 98 0.50 -20.72 3.08
C HIS A 98 1.31 -19.43 3.29
N ILE A 99 1.13 -18.41 2.44
CA ILE A 99 1.77 -17.10 2.63
C ILE A 99 1.22 -16.43 3.88
N LEU A 100 -0.10 -16.38 4.06
CA LEU A 100 -0.75 -15.73 5.22
C LEU A 100 -0.61 -16.54 6.52
N GLU A 101 -0.39 -17.85 6.40
CA GLU A 101 -0.04 -18.72 7.53
C GLU A 101 1.39 -18.47 8.03
N ASN A 102 2.32 -18.10 7.15
CA ASN A 102 3.74 -17.90 7.47
C ASN A 102 4.13 -16.42 7.63
N CYS A 103 3.33 -15.51 7.10
CA CYS A 103 3.58 -14.07 7.13
C CYS A 103 2.38 -13.30 7.71
N THR A 104 2.69 -12.22 8.41
CA THR A 104 1.73 -11.13 8.67
C THR A 104 2.18 -9.93 7.84
N LEU A 105 1.29 -9.46 6.97
CA LEU A 105 1.52 -8.28 6.15
C LEU A 105 0.87 -7.07 6.82
N TYR A 106 1.62 -5.97 6.91
CA TYR A 106 1.09 -4.66 7.25
C TYR A 106 1.34 -3.74 6.06
N ILE A 107 0.28 -3.18 5.48
CA ILE A 107 0.33 -2.50 4.18
C ILE A 107 -0.23 -1.09 4.32
N ILE A 108 0.49 -0.10 3.81
CA ILE A 108 0.04 1.30 3.68
C ILE A 108 -0.14 1.61 2.18
N PRO A 109 -1.37 1.56 1.63
CA PRO A 109 -1.59 1.69 0.18
C PRO A 109 -1.20 3.05 -0.40
N ILE A 110 -1.38 4.11 0.37
CA ILE A 110 -1.06 5.47 -0.03
C ILE A 110 -0.49 6.16 1.20
N LEU A 111 0.84 6.33 1.22
CA LEU A 111 1.50 7.05 2.32
C LEU A 111 1.39 8.57 2.18
N ASN A 112 1.41 9.08 0.94
CA ASN A 112 1.30 10.51 0.62
C ASN A 112 -0.02 10.79 -0.12
N PRO A 113 -1.17 10.84 0.57
CA PRO A 113 -2.45 11.10 -0.07
C PRO A 113 -2.55 12.52 -0.66
N ASP A 114 -1.86 13.50 -0.08
CA ASP A 114 -1.80 14.87 -0.62
C ASP A 114 -1.12 14.91 -1.99
N GLY A 115 0.06 14.30 -2.08
CA GLY A 115 0.78 14.16 -3.35
C GLY A 115 0.02 13.28 -4.33
N ALA A 116 -0.76 12.30 -3.86
CA ALA A 116 -1.59 11.48 -4.72
C ALA A 116 -2.71 12.31 -5.38
N ASN A 117 -3.39 13.14 -4.59
CA ASN A 117 -4.41 14.07 -5.06
C ASN A 117 -3.83 15.12 -6.03
N ALA A 118 -2.66 15.68 -5.71
CA ALA A 118 -1.98 16.66 -6.55
C ALA A 118 -1.21 16.04 -7.74
N TYR A 119 -1.09 14.71 -7.77
CA TYR A 119 -0.24 13.97 -8.71
C TYR A 119 1.22 14.46 -8.74
N THR A 120 1.82 14.63 -7.55
CA THR A 120 3.19 15.11 -7.37
C THR A 120 4.05 14.07 -6.64
N ARG A 121 5.37 14.22 -6.75
CA ARG A 121 6.35 13.39 -6.02
C ARG A 121 6.40 13.71 -4.53
N ILE A 122 6.17 14.96 -4.17
CA ILE A 122 6.37 15.54 -2.84
C ILE A 122 5.03 15.63 -2.09
N ASN A 123 5.05 15.78 -0.76
CA ASN A 123 3.83 16.04 0.01
C ASN A 123 3.39 17.52 -0.12
N ALA A 124 2.32 17.93 0.57
CA ALA A 124 1.82 19.30 0.47
C ALA A 124 2.79 20.39 0.97
N ASN A 125 3.76 20.04 1.82
CA ASN A 125 4.84 20.93 2.25
C ASN A 125 6.03 20.97 1.26
N GLN A 126 5.88 20.39 0.07
CA GLN A 126 6.92 20.30 -0.95
C GLN A 126 8.16 19.48 -0.51
N VAL A 127 7.98 18.54 0.42
CA VAL A 127 9.05 17.66 0.92
C VAL A 127 8.98 16.29 0.28
N ASP A 128 10.14 15.79 -0.15
CA ASP A 128 10.30 14.39 -0.58
C ASP A 128 10.37 13.48 0.67
N LEU A 129 9.29 12.74 0.92
CA LEU A 129 9.20 11.84 2.09
C LEU A 129 10.31 10.79 2.12
N ASN A 130 10.86 10.40 0.96
CA ASN A 130 11.95 9.43 0.85
C ASN A 130 13.32 10.04 1.19
N ARG A 131 13.37 11.34 1.49
CA ARG A 131 14.52 12.05 2.07
C ARG A 131 14.28 12.47 3.51
N ASP A 132 13.03 12.44 3.97
CA ASP A 132 12.64 12.85 5.32
C ASP A 132 12.62 11.70 6.36
N ALA A 133 12.87 10.45 5.96
CA ALA A 133 12.78 9.28 6.84
C ALA A 133 13.72 9.30 8.08
N GLN A 134 14.77 10.13 8.05
CA GLN A 134 15.69 10.35 9.18
C GLN A 134 15.23 11.49 10.09
N ASN A 135 14.90 12.64 9.50
CA ASN A 135 14.56 13.85 10.25
C ASN A 135 13.11 13.83 10.77
N LEU A 136 12.24 13.03 10.14
CA LEU A 136 10.84 12.83 10.54
C LEU A 136 10.08 14.15 10.73
N THR A 137 10.28 15.08 9.81
CA THR A 137 9.66 16.41 9.92
C THR A 137 8.20 16.38 9.51
N GLN A 138 7.83 15.51 8.58
CA GLN A 138 6.49 15.44 8.00
C GLN A 138 5.55 14.48 8.77
N PRO A 139 4.23 14.76 8.80
CA PRO A 139 3.27 13.88 9.47
C PRO A 139 3.26 12.47 8.86
N GLU A 140 3.36 12.34 7.53
CA GLU A 140 3.39 11.05 6.84
C GLU A 140 4.63 10.23 7.24
N SER A 141 5.80 10.88 7.35
CA SER A 141 7.04 10.25 7.81
C SER A 141 6.92 9.73 9.24
N LYS A 142 6.27 10.49 10.13
CA LYS A 142 6.02 10.09 11.52
C LYS A 142 5.07 8.89 11.58
N VAL A 143 3.98 8.90 10.79
CA VAL A 143 3.06 7.77 10.68
C VAL A 143 3.78 6.48 10.25
N LEU A 144 4.62 6.56 9.20
CA LEU A 144 5.39 5.39 8.76
C LEU A 144 6.37 4.91 9.86
N ARG A 145 7.05 5.83 10.55
CA ARG A 145 7.97 5.50 11.65
C ARG A 145 7.24 4.83 12.81
N ASP A 146 6.06 5.29 13.16
CA ASP A 146 5.25 4.74 14.24
C ASP A 146 4.81 3.31 13.91
N VAL A 147 4.33 3.07 12.69
CA VAL A 147 3.99 1.72 12.21
C VAL A 147 5.21 0.83 12.27
N PHE A 148 6.36 1.26 11.74
CA PHE A 148 7.59 0.48 11.80
C PHE A 148 7.98 0.10 13.24
N THR A 149 7.93 1.05 14.17
CA THR A 149 8.34 0.86 15.56
C THR A 149 7.39 -0.07 16.32
N LYS A 150 6.07 0.08 16.10
CA LYS A 150 5.04 -0.74 16.75
C LYS A 150 4.98 -2.15 16.15
N PHE A 151 5.00 -2.26 14.83
CA PHE A 151 4.87 -3.53 14.11
C PHE A 151 6.17 -4.36 14.13
N LYS A 152 7.33 -3.72 14.24
CA LYS A 152 8.66 -4.35 14.28
C LYS A 152 8.86 -5.34 13.11
N PRO A 153 8.74 -4.90 11.85
CA PRO A 153 8.82 -5.80 10.70
C PRO A 153 10.19 -6.50 10.60
N HIS A 154 10.21 -7.73 10.09
CA HIS A 154 11.44 -8.41 9.69
C HIS A 154 11.91 -7.93 8.31
N PHE A 155 10.95 -7.58 7.43
CA PHE A 155 11.22 -7.09 6.09
C PHE A 155 10.37 -5.86 5.77
N CYS A 156 10.96 -4.92 5.02
CA CYS A 156 10.29 -3.71 4.56
C CYS A 156 10.35 -3.63 3.03
N TYR A 157 9.23 -3.37 2.39
CA TYR A 157 9.14 -3.12 0.95
C TYR A 157 8.59 -1.72 0.70
N ASN A 158 9.46 -0.84 0.21
CA ASN A 158 9.10 0.45 -0.33
C ASN A 158 8.74 0.29 -1.81
N LEU A 159 7.46 0.41 -2.16
CA LEU A 159 6.96 0.07 -3.47
C LEU A 159 6.82 1.33 -4.35
N HIS A 160 7.80 1.52 -5.24
CA HIS A 160 7.84 2.61 -6.21
C HIS A 160 7.37 2.18 -7.60
N GLY A 161 6.81 3.13 -8.35
CA GLY A 161 6.49 2.99 -9.77
C GLY A 161 7.51 3.72 -10.64
N ALA A 162 7.63 3.33 -11.92
CA ALA A 162 8.35 4.17 -12.88
C ALA A 162 7.51 5.42 -13.16
N ALA A 163 7.98 6.59 -12.73
CA ALA A 163 7.44 7.86 -13.19
C ALA A 163 7.91 8.05 -14.65
N TYR A 164 7.00 7.88 -15.61
CA TYR A 164 7.28 8.30 -16.97
C TYR A 164 7.27 9.83 -17.00
N TYR A 165 8.46 10.42 -17.07
CA TYR A 165 8.62 11.81 -17.46
C TYR A 165 8.33 11.88 -18.96
N PHE A 166 7.14 12.34 -19.34
CA PHE A 166 6.87 12.84 -20.68
C PHE A 166 6.88 14.35 -20.64
#